data_AF-A0A0D3I5F1-F1
#
_entry.id   AF-A0A0D3I5F1-F1
#
_cell.length_a   1.000
_cell.length_b   1.000
_cell.length_c   1.000
_cell.angle_alpha   90.00
_cell.angle_beta   90.00
_cell.angle_gamma   90.00
#
_symmetry.space_group_name_H-M   'P 1'
#
loop_
_entity.id
_entity.type
_entity.pdbx_description
1 polymer ?
#
loop_
_entity_poly.entity_id
_entity_poly.type
_entity_poly.pdbx_seq_one_letter_code
_entity_poly.pdbx_strand_id
1 'polypeptide(L)'
;MRGHRRPAQPPTANWQPLVDSYLSSYAGGVSRSDVDYAEAWAANASQFTAAGSWRARVVNGSLWVRPIHFYEHWKERASMQPRFERAAAAWGWEQRDARAYFGGACSTGISRQSLLPLNRTHGELLHVLDVGFGRSGARWGNFSAQLPPDYACRFQVLLSVPGFGYSNRLRQLLACGSAVVHVQHQSHEFFEPLLKSGEHSGR
;
A
#
# COMPACT_ATOMS: atom_id res chain seq x y z
N MET A 1 -3.51 -38.40 -23.27
CA MET A 1 -3.47 -36.95 -22.95
C MET A 1 -4.05 -36.76 -21.56
N ARG A 2 -3.22 -36.46 -20.55
CA ARG A 2 -3.71 -36.20 -19.18
C ARG A 2 -4.18 -34.75 -19.11
N GLY A 3 -5.48 -34.54 -18.98
CA GLY A 3 -6.05 -33.21 -18.79
C GLY A 3 -5.56 -32.62 -17.47
N HIS A 4 -4.78 -31.54 -17.53
CA HIS A 4 -4.52 -30.70 -16.37
C HIS A 4 -5.83 -30.04 -15.94
N ARG A 5 -6.47 -30.58 -14.90
CA ARG A 5 -7.52 -29.86 -14.17
C ARG A 5 -6.85 -28.64 -13.54
N ARG A 6 -7.25 -27.44 -13.97
CA ARG A 6 -6.94 -26.21 -13.23
C ARG A 6 -7.41 -26.41 -11.79
N PRO A 7 -6.56 -26.16 -10.77
CA PRO A 7 -7.02 -26.18 -9.39
C PRO A 7 -8.20 -25.21 -9.25
N ALA A 8 -9.23 -25.62 -8.50
CA ALA A 8 -10.37 -24.77 -8.21
C ALA A 8 -9.86 -23.47 -7.58
N GLN A 9 -10.26 -22.32 -8.15
CA GLN A 9 -9.94 -21.05 -7.52
C GLN A 9 -10.61 -21.04 -6.14
N PRO A 10 -9.90 -20.63 -5.08
CA PRO A 10 -10.52 -20.44 -3.78
C PRO A 10 -11.70 -19.47 -3.93
N PRO A 11 -12.76 -19.62 -3.12
CA PRO A 11 -13.90 -18.71 -3.17
C PRO A 11 -13.39 -17.28 -3.00
N THR A 12 -13.77 -16.41 -3.93
CA THR A 12 -13.46 -14.98 -3.85
C THR A 12 -13.98 -14.44 -2.53
N ALA A 13 -13.18 -13.66 -1.81
CA ALA A 13 -13.61 -13.00 -0.58
C ALA A 13 -14.95 -12.26 -0.82
N ASN A 14 -15.90 -12.38 0.10
CA ASN A 14 -17.14 -11.63 0.01
C ASN A 14 -16.87 -10.16 0.36
N TRP A 15 -16.76 -9.32 -0.67
CA TRP A 15 -16.52 -7.89 -0.53
C TRP A 15 -17.79 -7.08 -0.28
N GLN A 16 -18.98 -7.68 -0.36
CA GLN A 16 -20.25 -6.96 -0.29
C GLN A 16 -20.42 -6.11 0.98
N PRO A 17 -20.09 -6.60 2.20
CA PRO A 17 -20.22 -5.78 3.40
C PRO A 17 -19.38 -4.50 3.37
N LEU A 18 -18.20 -4.55 2.73
CA LEU A 18 -17.33 -3.41 2.57
C LEU A 18 -17.92 -2.41 1.55
N VAL A 19 -18.43 -2.92 0.43
CA VAL A 19 -19.12 -2.10 -0.58
C VAL A 19 -20.32 -1.39 0.04
N ASP A 20 -21.15 -2.12 0.78
CA ASP A 20 -22.32 -1.57 1.46
C ASP A 20 -21.93 -0.48 2.46
N SER A 21 -20.85 -0.70 3.23
CA SER A 21 -20.34 0.29 4.19
C SER A 21 -19.84 1.57 3.51
N TYR A 22 -19.21 1.49 2.34
CA TYR A 22 -18.74 2.69 1.63
C TYR A 22 -19.87 3.43 0.91
N LEU A 23 -20.89 2.70 0.45
CA LEU A 23 -22.01 3.27 -0.30
C LEU A 23 -23.18 3.70 0.58
N SER A 24 -23.20 3.34 1.87
CA SER A 24 -24.30 3.66 2.78
C SER A 24 -24.59 5.16 2.87
N SER A 25 -23.55 6.00 2.81
CA SER A 25 -23.70 7.47 2.81
C SER A 25 -24.37 8.02 1.54
N TYR A 26 -24.50 7.21 0.49
CA TYR A 26 -25.10 7.56 -0.80
C TYR A 26 -26.40 6.77 -1.07
N ALA A 27 -26.98 6.14 -0.05
CA ALA A 27 -28.21 5.35 -0.18
C ALA A 27 -29.41 6.16 -0.72
N GLY A 28 -29.43 7.48 -0.51
CA GLY A 28 -30.41 8.41 -1.08
C GLY A 28 -30.23 8.72 -2.57
N GLY A 29 -29.20 8.14 -3.20
CA GLY A 29 -28.81 8.41 -4.59
C GLY A 29 -27.73 9.49 -4.68
N VAL A 30 -27.18 9.62 -5.90
CA VAL A 30 -26.18 10.64 -6.26
C VAL A 30 -26.75 11.47 -7.40
N SER A 31 -26.94 12.76 -7.15
CA SER A 31 -27.48 13.69 -8.15
C SER A 31 -26.39 14.18 -9.11
N ARG A 32 -26.80 14.79 -10.21
CA ARG A 32 -25.86 15.45 -11.14
C ARG A 32 -25.07 16.57 -10.46
N SER A 33 -25.72 17.35 -9.59
CA SER A 33 -25.06 18.43 -8.85
C SER A 33 -23.99 17.91 -7.89
N ASP A 34 -24.18 16.73 -7.28
CA ASP A 34 -23.17 16.12 -6.41
C ASP A 34 -21.91 15.76 -7.20
N VAL A 35 -22.10 15.22 -8.41
CA VAL A 35 -20.98 14.89 -9.32
C VAL A 35 -20.24 16.15 -9.77
N ASP A 36 -20.98 17.20 -10.12
CA ASP A 36 -20.38 18.46 -10.58
C ASP A 36 -19.65 19.18 -9.42
N TYR A 37 -20.17 19.12 -8.20
CA TYR A 37 -19.49 19.60 -6.99
C TYR A 37 -18.20 18.82 -6.71
N ALA A 38 -18.24 17.49 -6.80
CA ALA A 38 -17.07 16.64 -6.59
C ALA A 38 -15.96 16.92 -7.62
N GLU A 39 -16.33 17.17 -8.88
CA GLU A 39 -15.37 17.60 -9.90
C GLU A 39 -14.74 18.96 -9.56
N ALA A 40 -15.53 19.95 -9.15
CA ALA A 40 -15.01 21.27 -8.78
C ALA A 40 -14.08 21.20 -7.56
N TRP A 41 -14.43 20.38 -6.56
CA TRP A 41 -13.54 20.09 -5.44
C TRP A 41 -12.24 19.43 -5.91
N ALA A 42 -12.34 18.39 -6.76
CA ALA A 42 -11.19 17.66 -7.26
C ALA A 42 -10.23 18.56 -8.02
N ALA A 43 -10.74 19.48 -8.85
CA ALA A 43 -9.92 20.45 -9.59
C ALA A 43 -9.08 21.37 -8.70
N ASN A 44 -9.50 21.58 -7.45
CA ASN A 44 -8.82 22.42 -6.47
C ASN A 44 -8.08 21.62 -5.38
N ALA A 45 -8.10 20.29 -5.46
CA ALA A 45 -7.45 19.43 -4.48
C ALA A 45 -5.92 19.56 -4.57
N SER A 46 -5.26 19.60 -3.42
CA SER A 46 -3.81 19.60 -3.35
C SER A 46 -3.21 18.21 -3.55
N GLN A 47 -1.90 18.13 -3.81
CA GLN A 47 -1.15 16.87 -3.91
C GLN A 47 -1.20 15.98 -2.66
N PHE A 48 -1.58 16.56 -1.51
CA PHE A 48 -1.70 15.84 -0.24
C PHE A 48 -3.13 15.38 0.05
N THR A 49 -4.12 15.86 -0.69
CA THR A 49 -5.54 15.45 -0.55
C THR A 49 -5.98 14.54 -1.67
N ALA A 50 -5.56 14.80 -2.92
CA ALA A 50 -5.81 13.92 -4.06
C ALA A 50 -4.57 13.87 -4.98
N ALA A 51 -3.94 12.70 -5.05
CA ALA A 51 -2.77 12.44 -5.90
C ALA A 51 -3.06 12.62 -7.40
N GLY A 52 -4.32 12.42 -7.79
CA GLY A 52 -4.84 12.68 -9.12
C GLY A 52 -6.35 12.55 -9.12
N SER A 53 -7.00 13.14 -10.12
CA SER A 53 -8.45 13.07 -10.26
C SER A 53 -8.85 13.07 -11.74
N TRP A 54 -9.94 12.37 -12.01
CA TRP A 54 -10.50 12.19 -13.34
C TRP A 54 -12.02 12.19 -13.24
N ARG A 55 -12.67 12.68 -14.28
CA ARG A 55 -14.08 12.42 -14.51
C ARG A 55 -14.22 11.21 -15.43
N ALA A 56 -14.90 10.17 -14.95
CA ALA A 56 -15.14 8.96 -15.71
C ALA A 56 -16.64 8.74 -15.94
N ARG A 57 -16.99 8.16 -17.09
CA ARG A 57 -18.35 7.74 -17.42
C ARG A 57 -18.32 6.45 -18.23
N VAL A 58 -19.22 5.52 -17.90
CA VAL A 58 -19.48 4.35 -18.76
C VAL A 58 -20.68 4.66 -19.65
N VAL A 59 -20.51 4.56 -20.98
CA VAL A 59 -21.56 4.77 -21.98
C VAL A 59 -21.50 3.61 -22.96
N ASN A 60 -22.59 2.85 -23.10
CA ASN A 60 -22.69 1.70 -24.01
C ASN A 60 -21.51 0.71 -23.85
N GLY A 61 -21.16 0.38 -22.61
CA GLY A 61 -20.03 -0.51 -22.29
C GLY A 61 -18.63 0.09 -22.50
N SER A 62 -18.54 1.33 -23.00
CA SER A 62 -17.28 2.04 -23.20
C SER A 62 -16.98 2.97 -22.04
N LEU A 63 -15.73 2.97 -21.55
CA LEU A 63 -15.25 3.87 -20.52
C LEU A 63 -14.69 5.16 -21.15
N TRP A 64 -15.29 6.29 -20.80
CA TRP A 64 -14.83 7.63 -21.17
C TRP A 64 -14.18 8.27 -19.96
N VAL A 65 -12.95 8.77 -20.10
CA VAL A 65 -12.19 9.37 -19.00
C VAL A 65 -11.65 10.73 -19.44
N ARG A 66 -11.89 11.75 -18.62
CA ARG A 66 -11.25 13.06 -18.75
C ARG A 66 -10.37 13.31 -17.52
N PRO A 67 -9.05 13.52 -17.67
CA PRO A 67 -8.22 13.95 -16.57
C PRO A 67 -8.64 15.35 -16.10
N ILE A 68 -8.69 15.53 -14.79
CA ILE A 68 -8.88 16.83 -14.14
C ILE A 68 -7.49 17.35 -13.76
N HIS A 69 -6.77 16.60 -12.94
CA HIS A 69 -5.37 16.87 -12.59
C HIS A 69 -4.65 15.57 -12.23
N PHE A 70 -3.33 15.55 -12.39
CA PHE A 70 -2.49 14.46 -11.92
C PHE A 70 -1.13 14.99 -11.51
N TYR A 71 -0.70 14.66 -10.30
CA TYR A 71 0.61 15.04 -9.81
C TYR A 71 1.65 13.99 -10.18
N GLU A 72 2.61 14.38 -11.02
CA GLU A 72 3.55 13.45 -11.66
C GLU A 72 4.35 12.57 -10.71
N HIS A 73 4.69 13.06 -9.52
CA HIS A 73 5.41 12.29 -8.50
C HIS A 73 4.59 11.13 -7.91
N TRP A 74 3.29 11.02 -8.23
CA TRP A 74 2.44 9.88 -7.88
C TRP A 74 2.22 8.89 -9.04
N LYS A 75 2.83 9.10 -10.23
CA LYS A 75 2.65 8.21 -11.42
C LYS A 75 3.00 6.75 -11.12
N GLU A 76 3.94 6.50 -10.22
CA GLU A 76 4.44 5.16 -9.91
C GLU A 76 3.87 4.61 -8.60
N ARG A 77 2.66 4.06 -8.68
CA ARG A 77 2.16 3.07 -7.71
C ARG A 77 1.74 1.77 -8.41
N ALA A 78 2.47 1.38 -9.46
CA ALA A 78 2.24 0.11 -10.14
C ALA A 78 2.28 -1.04 -9.12
N SER A 79 1.43 -2.05 -9.30
CA SER A 79 1.41 -3.19 -8.41
C SER A 79 2.74 -3.94 -8.49
N MET A 80 3.51 -3.91 -7.40
CA MET A 80 4.76 -4.67 -7.25
C MET A 80 4.50 -6.11 -6.79
N GLN A 81 3.23 -6.52 -6.73
CA GLN A 81 2.80 -7.81 -6.16
C GLN A 81 3.56 -9.01 -6.73
N PRO A 82 3.69 -9.20 -8.07
CA PRO A 82 4.40 -10.37 -8.60
C PRO A 82 5.90 -10.37 -8.26
N ARG A 83 6.47 -9.19 -8.00
CA ARG A 83 7.88 -9.07 -7.61
C ARG A 83 8.08 -9.54 -6.17
N PHE A 84 7.21 -9.11 -5.26
CA PHE A 84 7.26 -9.53 -3.85
C PHE A 84 6.98 -11.03 -3.69
N GLU A 85 6.04 -11.59 -4.44
CA GLU A 85 5.76 -13.03 -4.43
C GLU A 85 6.97 -13.86 -4.89
N ARG A 86 7.67 -13.42 -5.95
CA ARG A 86 8.92 -14.05 -6.38
C ARG A 86 10.03 -13.94 -5.34
N ALA A 87 10.16 -12.78 -4.70
CA ALA A 87 11.13 -12.58 -3.64
C ALA A 87 10.82 -13.47 -2.43
N ALA A 88 9.56 -13.58 -2.03
CA ALA A 88 9.10 -14.45 -0.94
C ALA A 88 9.49 -15.91 -1.15
N ALA A 89 9.30 -16.42 -2.37
CA ALA A 89 9.63 -17.80 -2.74
C ALA A 89 11.13 -18.13 -2.63
N ALA A 90 12.01 -17.12 -2.63
CA ALA A 90 13.44 -17.30 -2.48
C ALA A 90 13.89 -17.48 -1.02
N TRP A 91 13.01 -17.29 -0.03
CA TRP A 91 13.36 -17.32 1.40
C TRP A 91 12.44 -18.25 2.18
N GLY A 92 12.97 -19.41 2.59
CA GLY A 92 12.34 -20.24 3.63
C GLY A 92 12.30 -19.53 4.98
N TRP A 93 11.33 -19.84 5.83
CA TRP A 93 11.11 -19.13 7.10
C TRP A 93 12.36 -19.09 8.00
N GLU A 94 13.03 -20.23 8.19
CA GLU A 94 14.24 -20.36 9.02
C GLU A 94 15.47 -19.66 8.43
N GLN A 95 15.45 -19.31 7.14
CA GLN A 95 16.54 -18.58 6.48
C GLN A 95 16.39 -17.07 6.59
N ARG A 96 15.23 -16.60 7.04
CA ARG A 96 14.94 -15.17 7.17
C ARG A 96 15.61 -14.60 8.41
N ASP A 97 16.07 -13.37 8.30
CA ASP A 97 16.58 -12.60 9.43
C ASP A 97 15.47 -12.41 10.47
N ALA A 98 15.73 -12.78 11.71
CA ALA A 98 14.76 -12.74 12.81
C ALA A 98 14.43 -11.31 13.28
N ARG A 99 15.21 -10.30 12.86
CA ARG A 99 14.94 -8.90 13.19
C ARG A 99 13.67 -8.40 12.50
N ALA A 100 13.01 -7.46 13.16
CA ALA A 100 12.00 -6.63 12.52
C ALA A 100 12.65 -5.72 11.47
N TYR A 101 11.96 -5.51 10.35
CA TYR A 101 12.46 -4.69 9.25
C TYR A 101 11.52 -3.54 8.90
N PHE A 102 12.09 -2.35 8.68
CA PHE A 102 11.41 -1.23 8.04
C PHE A 102 12.31 -0.60 6.96
N GLY A 103 11.83 -0.57 5.71
CA GLY A 103 12.46 0.19 4.62
C GLY A 103 11.56 1.30 4.09
N GLY A 104 11.90 2.56 4.32
CA GLY A 104 11.05 3.69 3.93
C GLY A 104 11.57 5.02 4.44
N ALA A 105 11.01 6.13 3.96
CA ALA A 105 11.46 7.46 4.38
C ALA A 105 10.96 7.77 5.80
N CYS A 106 11.87 7.83 6.78
CA CYS A 106 11.52 8.01 8.19
C CYS A 106 10.94 9.40 8.51
N SER A 107 11.25 10.41 7.68
CA SER A 107 10.76 11.79 7.86
C SER A 107 9.29 11.99 7.49
N THR A 108 8.62 10.98 6.92
CA THR A 108 7.26 11.13 6.35
C THR A 108 6.12 10.88 7.34
N GLY A 109 6.40 10.66 8.63
CA GLY A 109 5.34 10.50 9.64
C GLY A 109 5.90 10.37 11.06
N ILE A 110 5.13 10.81 12.06
CA ILE A 110 5.59 10.87 13.46
C ILE A 110 6.00 9.47 13.96
N SER A 111 5.18 8.44 13.72
CA SER A 111 5.50 7.07 14.12
C SER A 111 6.76 6.51 13.45
N ARG A 112 7.11 7.00 12.25
CA ARG A 112 8.33 6.57 11.54
C ARG A 112 9.58 7.23 12.13
N GLN A 113 9.46 8.45 12.65
CA GLN A 113 10.60 9.18 13.23
C GLN A 113 11.16 8.45 14.45
N SER A 114 10.32 7.75 15.22
CA SER A 114 10.73 6.93 16.36
C SER A 114 11.56 5.69 15.98
N LEU A 115 11.49 5.22 14.73
CA LEU A 115 12.21 4.01 14.29
C LEU A 115 13.73 4.20 14.25
N LEU A 116 14.21 5.41 13.92
CA LEU A 116 15.65 5.68 13.83
C LEU A 116 16.34 5.61 15.20
N PRO A 117 15.84 6.26 16.26
CA PRO A 117 16.34 6.05 17.62
C PRO A 117 16.27 4.58 18.06
N LEU A 118 15.13 3.90 17.85
CA LEU A 118 14.96 2.50 18.22
C LEU A 118 15.97 1.58 17.51
N ASN A 119 16.24 1.81 16.24
CA ASN A 119 17.24 1.03 15.48
C ASN A 119 18.67 1.24 15.99
N ARG A 120 18.98 2.41 16.58
CA ARG A 120 20.29 2.68 17.19
C ARG A 120 20.44 1.99 18.54
N THR A 121 19.37 1.89 19.32
CA THR A 121 19.40 1.31 20.67
C THR A 121 19.11 -0.19 20.67
N HIS A 122 18.36 -0.70 19.69
CA HIS A 122 17.89 -2.08 19.57
C HIS A 122 18.14 -2.65 18.16
N GLY A 123 19.33 -2.40 17.60
CA GLY A 123 19.71 -2.85 16.24
C GLY A 123 19.80 -4.37 16.09
N GLU A 124 19.86 -5.09 17.20
CA GLU A 124 19.77 -6.54 17.32
C GLU A 124 18.34 -7.07 17.16
N LEU A 125 17.32 -6.23 17.35
CA LEU A 125 15.90 -6.57 17.20
C LEU A 125 15.27 -5.91 15.97
N LEU A 126 15.79 -4.76 15.54
CA LEU A 126 15.20 -3.92 14.50
C LEU A 126 16.27 -3.51 13.48
N HIS A 127 15.94 -3.62 12.20
CA HIS A 127 16.71 -3.08 11.09
C HIS A 127 15.90 -2.04 10.31
N VAL A 128 16.36 -0.79 10.33
CA VAL A 128 15.73 0.33 9.64
C VAL A 128 16.61 0.81 8.48
N LEU A 129 16.05 0.74 7.27
CA LEU A 129 16.60 1.35 6.06
C LEU A 129 15.85 2.66 5.77
N ASP A 130 16.40 3.79 6.21
CA ASP A 130 15.87 5.10 5.85
C ASP A 130 16.31 5.49 4.43
N VAL A 131 15.36 5.52 3.50
CA VAL A 131 15.61 5.88 2.10
C VAL A 131 15.54 7.38 1.83
N GLY A 132 15.13 8.18 2.83
CA GLY A 132 15.00 9.63 2.75
C GLY A 132 13.84 10.14 1.88
N PHE A 133 13.24 11.26 2.26
CA PHE A 133 12.24 11.98 1.46
C PHE A 133 12.83 13.30 0.96
N GLY A 134 12.77 13.56 -0.35
CA GLY A 134 13.16 14.85 -0.94
C GLY A 134 14.65 15.21 -0.92
N ARG A 135 15.56 14.29 -0.56
CA ARG A 135 17.01 14.52 -0.71
C ARG A 135 17.35 14.55 -2.20
N SER A 136 18.20 15.48 -2.63
CA SER A 136 18.60 15.72 -4.03
C SER A 136 19.25 14.53 -4.77
N GLY A 137 19.47 13.41 -4.09
CA GLY A 137 19.86 12.12 -4.66
C GLY A 137 18.75 11.05 -4.71
N ALA A 138 17.63 11.25 -4.02
CA ALA A 138 16.46 10.38 -4.08
C ALA A 138 15.57 10.77 -5.26
N ARG A 139 16.12 10.72 -6.48
CA ARG A 139 15.28 10.66 -7.68
C ARG A 139 14.64 9.29 -7.68
N TRP A 140 13.30 9.22 -7.67
CA TRP A 140 12.59 8.02 -8.09
C TRP A 140 13.14 7.64 -9.48
N GLY A 141 13.84 6.50 -9.55
CA GLY A 141 14.57 6.06 -10.75
C GLY A 141 16.10 6.01 -10.63
N ASN A 142 16.73 6.64 -9.63
CA ASN A 142 18.18 6.50 -9.37
C ASN A 142 18.43 5.58 -8.17
N PHE A 143 18.05 4.30 -8.34
CA PHE A 143 18.17 3.22 -7.35
C PHE A 143 19.60 2.72 -7.09
N SER A 144 20.63 3.42 -7.57
CA SER A 144 21.99 2.87 -7.68
C SER A 144 22.72 2.64 -6.34
N ALA A 145 22.13 3.03 -5.20
CA ALA A 145 22.67 2.74 -3.86
C ALA A 145 21.64 2.27 -2.82
N GLN A 146 20.36 2.06 -3.19
CA GLN A 146 19.31 1.67 -2.26
C GLN A 146 18.78 0.27 -2.60
N LEU A 147 18.64 -0.58 -1.58
CA LEU A 147 18.08 -1.92 -1.72
C LEU A 147 16.66 -1.84 -2.30
N PRO A 148 16.27 -2.78 -3.18
CA PRO A 148 14.96 -2.72 -3.80
C PRO A 148 13.86 -3.00 -2.76
N PRO A 149 12.61 -2.55 -2.98
CA PRO A 149 11.54 -2.68 -1.98
C PRO A 149 11.26 -4.12 -1.51
N ASP A 150 11.47 -5.10 -2.39
CA ASP A 150 11.29 -6.53 -2.13
C ASP A 150 12.42 -7.16 -1.29
N TYR A 151 13.49 -6.40 -0.98
CA TYR A 151 14.49 -6.79 0.02
C TYR A 151 13.86 -7.07 1.39
N ALA A 152 12.71 -6.47 1.67
CA ALA A 152 11.92 -6.73 2.87
C ALA A 152 11.62 -8.24 3.07
N CYS A 153 11.43 -9.02 2.00
CA CYS A 153 11.05 -10.44 2.13
C CYS A 153 12.15 -11.34 2.73
N ARG A 154 13.32 -10.80 3.06
CA ARG A 154 14.40 -11.50 3.77
C ARG A 154 14.21 -11.58 5.27
N PHE A 155 13.25 -10.85 5.83
CA PHE A 155 13.05 -10.73 7.27
C PHE A 155 11.79 -11.46 7.72
N GLN A 156 11.81 -12.02 8.92
CA GLN A 156 10.66 -12.72 9.51
C GLN A 156 9.55 -11.75 9.90
N VAL A 157 9.91 -10.55 10.37
CA VAL A 157 8.96 -9.54 10.85
C VAL A 157 9.09 -8.24 10.04
N LEU A 158 7.99 -7.76 9.46
CA LEU A 158 7.95 -6.55 8.63
C LEU A 158 7.08 -5.47 9.25
N LEU A 159 7.58 -4.25 9.33
CA LEU A 159 6.86 -3.12 9.89
C LEU A 159 6.16 -2.30 8.80
N SER A 160 4.83 -2.27 8.85
CA SER A 160 3.99 -1.38 8.04
C SER A 160 3.57 -0.16 8.86
N VAL A 161 4.38 0.89 8.81
CA VAL A 161 4.16 2.14 9.55
C VAL A 161 3.65 3.24 8.61
N PRO A 162 2.58 3.99 8.96
CA PRO A 162 2.00 5.03 8.12
C PRO A 162 2.93 6.22 7.93
N GLY A 163 2.74 6.96 6.84
CA GLY A 163 3.47 8.20 6.54
C GLY A 163 2.53 9.40 6.72
N PHE A 164 2.44 10.27 5.71
CA PHE A 164 1.44 11.35 5.67
C PHE A 164 -0.02 10.82 5.61
N GLY A 165 -0.17 9.55 5.25
CA GLY A 165 -1.43 8.81 5.29
C GLY A 165 -1.17 7.33 5.55
N TYR A 166 -2.05 6.46 5.05
CA TYR A 166 -1.86 5.01 5.14
C TYR A 166 -0.55 4.53 4.49
N SER A 167 -0.11 3.33 4.87
CA SER A 167 1.08 2.70 4.31
C SER A 167 0.71 1.87 3.07
N ASN A 168 0.92 2.43 1.87
CA ASN A 168 0.77 1.69 0.59
C ASN A 168 1.62 0.40 0.51
N ARG A 169 2.62 0.26 1.39
CA ARG A 169 3.49 -0.93 1.46
C ARG A 169 2.77 -2.15 2.02
N LEU A 170 1.69 -1.97 2.78
CA LEU A 170 1.05 -3.05 3.53
C LEU A 170 0.73 -4.26 2.65
N ARG A 171 0.07 -4.03 1.50
CA ARG A 171 -0.26 -5.12 0.57
C ARG A 171 0.96 -5.88 0.05
N GLN A 172 2.07 -5.19 -0.21
CA GLN A 172 3.31 -5.84 -0.66
C GLN A 172 3.99 -6.61 0.48
N LEU A 173 3.98 -6.09 1.70
CA LEU A 173 4.58 -6.76 2.85
C LEU A 173 3.83 -8.06 3.20
N LEU A 174 2.50 -8.05 3.10
CA LEU A 174 1.67 -9.25 3.25
C LEU A 174 2.04 -10.34 2.22
N ALA A 175 2.47 -9.94 1.02
CA ALA A 175 2.90 -10.87 -0.03
C ALA A 175 4.24 -11.57 0.26
N CYS A 176 5.04 -11.08 1.21
CA CYS A 176 6.32 -11.69 1.55
C CYS A 176 6.20 -13.04 2.27
N GLY A 177 5.02 -13.38 2.80
CA GLY A 177 4.87 -14.52 3.73
C GLY A 177 5.59 -14.34 5.07
N SER A 178 5.98 -13.10 5.38
CA SER A 178 6.54 -12.69 6.68
C SER A 178 5.40 -12.35 7.66
N ALA A 179 5.67 -12.37 8.95
CA ALA A 179 4.79 -11.74 9.92
C ALA A 179 4.80 -10.21 9.71
N VAL A 180 3.63 -9.58 9.62
CA VAL A 180 3.52 -8.13 9.45
C VAL A 180 2.98 -7.51 10.73
N VAL A 181 3.73 -6.55 11.29
CA VAL A 181 3.26 -5.66 12.36
C VAL A 181 2.81 -4.37 11.71
N HIS A 182 1.52 -4.07 11.83
CA HIS A 182 0.91 -2.94 11.15
C HIS A 182 0.43 -1.88 12.13
N VAL A 183 0.99 -0.68 12.01
CA VAL A 183 0.52 0.50 12.75
C VAL A 183 -0.63 1.12 11.98
N GLN A 184 -1.82 1.11 12.59
CA GLN A 184 -3.03 1.64 11.97
C GLN A 184 -2.98 3.15 11.78
N HIS A 185 -3.77 3.65 10.82
CA HIS A 185 -3.95 5.07 10.55
C HIS A 185 -5.43 5.32 10.22
N GLN A 186 -5.90 6.57 10.40
CA GLN A 186 -7.29 6.94 10.11
C GLN A 186 -7.67 6.68 8.65
N SER A 187 -6.77 7.01 7.73
CA SER A 187 -6.85 6.58 6.32
C SER A 187 -6.30 5.17 6.20
N HIS A 188 -6.91 4.36 5.34
CA HIS A 188 -6.57 2.96 5.08
C HIS A 188 -6.91 2.58 3.62
N GLU A 189 -6.27 1.55 3.06
CA GLU A 189 -6.71 0.94 1.80
C GLU A 189 -8.01 0.17 1.99
N PHE A 190 -8.77 0.01 0.91
CA PHE A 190 -10.09 -0.64 0.93
C PHE A 190 -10.07 -2.06 1.52
N PHE A 191 -8.97 -2.81 1.41
CA PHE A 191 -8.87 -4.17 1.93
C PHE A 191 -8.53 -4.24 3.43
N GLU A 192 -7.99 -3.17 4.01
CA GLU A 192 -7.49 -3.18 5.39
C GLU A 192 -8.58 -3.53 6.42
N PRO A 193 -9.84 -3.08 6.30
CA PRO A 193 -10.91 -3.48 7.21
C PRO A 193 -11.18 -4.99 7.26
N LEU A 194 -10.75 -5.75 6.25
CA LEU A 194 -10.87 -7.21 6.24
C LEU A 194 -9.69 -7.92 6.92
N LEU A 195 -8.61 -7.21 7.23
CA LEU A 195 -7.46 -7.78 7.94
C LEU A 195 -7.79 -7.94 9.41
N LYS A 196 -7.90 -9.19 9.84
CA LYS A 196 -8.10 -9.52 11.25
C LYS A 196 -6.77 -9.59 11.98
N SER A 197 -6.68 -8.86 13.08
CA SER A 197 -5.52 -8.91 13.99
C SER A 197 -5.37 -10.31 14.60
N GLY A 198 -4.13 -10.81 14.67
CA GLY A 198 -3.82 -12.16 15.15
C GLY A 198 -3.99 -13.28 14.11
N GLU A 199 -4.78 -13.04 13.06
CA GLU A 199 -4.91 -13.97 11.92
C GLU A 199 -4.02 -13.56 10.73
N HIS A 200 -4.02 -12.27 10.39
CA HIS A 200 -3.34 -11.74 9.18
C HIS A 200 -2.20 -10.78 9.48
N SER A 201 -2.23 -10.13 10.64
CA SER A 201 -1.19 -9.21 11.10
C SER A 201 -1.16 -9.12 12.62
N GLY A 202 0.03 -8.93 13.19
CA GLY A 202 0.19 -8.55 14.60
C GLY A 202 -0.20 -7.08 14.82
N ARG A 203 -0.61 -6.75 16.06
CA ARG A 203 -0.70 -5.37 16.54
C ARG A 203 0.62 -4.96 17.19
#